data_AF-A0A2R7JB32-F1
#
_entry.id   AF-A0A2R7JB32-F1
#
_cell.length_a   1.000
_cell.length_b   1.000
_cell.length_c   1.000
_cell.angle_alpha   90.00
_cell.angle_beta   90.00
_cell.angle_gamma   90.00
#
_symmetry.space_group_name_H-M   'P 1'
#
loop_
_entity.id
_entity.type
_entity.pdbx_description
1 polymer ?
#
loop_
_entity_poly.entity_id
_entity_poly.type
_entity_poly.pdbx_seq_one_letter_code
_entity_poly.pdbx_strand_id
1 'polypeptide(L)'
;MPWEALRAYLEAPASSVRTSSRPESEIEAIERRYNVRLPLEYRDFLIHAAPVQDNDMDNDLGSWWTPERVKSILDEGVHSNYPPDVAAEAETALFFLDHLGWCWAWAICCGDGPNHGRVILINSKDRFVADSFGEFVNRYINDWASLN
;
A
#
# COMPACT_ATOMS: atom_id res chain seq x y z
N MET A 1 -14.53 9.34 2.50
CA MET A 1 -13.85 8.02 2.49
C MET A 1 -12.35 8.23 2.39
N PRO A 2 -11.48 7.36 2.95
CA PRO A 2 -10.03 7.56 2.89
C PRO A 2 -9.50 7.76 1.46
N TRP A 3 -10.03 7.01 0.49
CA TRP A 3 -9.60 7.13 -0.91
C TRP A 3 -9.90 8.49 -1.55
N GLU A 4 -10.96 9.21 -1.14
CA GLU A 4 -11.29 10.53 -1.69
C GLU A 4 -10.26 11.57 -1.26
N ALA A 5 -9.89 11.55 0.02
CA ALA A 5 -8.87 12.43 0.57
C ALA A 5 -7.49 12.12 -0.05
N LEU A 6 -7.16 10.83 -0.17
CA LEU A 6 -5.92 10.40 -0.81
C LEU A 6 -5.87 10.82 -2.28
N ARG A 7 -6.95 10.62 -3.05
CA ARG A 7 -7.03 11.05 -4.44
C ARG A 7 -6.78 12.55 -4.58
N ALA A 8 -7.44 13.37 -3.75
CA ALA A 8 -7.26 14.82 -3.79
C ALA A 8 -5.81 15.23 -3.47
N TYR A 9 -5.17 14.52 -2.55
CA TYR A 9 -3.75 14.71 -2.23
C TYR A 9 -2.84 14.29 -3.40
N LEU A 10 -3.06 13.12 -3.98
CA LEU A 10 -2.26 12.58 -5.10
C LEU A 10 -2.41 13.42 -6.37
N GLU A 11 -3.58 14.00 -6.63
CA GLU A 11 -3.85 14.81 -7.81
C GLU A 11 -3.58 16.32 -7.57
N ALA A 12 -2.98 16.69 -6.43
CA ALA A 12 -2.62 18.07 -6.14
C ALA A 12 -1.60 18.62 -7.16
N PRO A 13 -1.58 19.94 -7.45
CA PRO A 13 -0.77 20.50 -8.53
C PRO A 13 0.75 20.24 -8.47
N ALA A 14 1.29 20.00 -7.27
CA ALA A 14 2.71 19.71 -7.07
C ALA A 14 3.06 18.23 -7.27
N SER A 15 2.06 17.34 -7.36
CA SER A 15 2.22 15.91 -7.55
C SER A 15 2.18 15.55 -9.03
N SER A 16 3.04 14.60 -9.42
CA SER A 16 3.01 14.01 -10.76
C SER A 16 1.96 12.92 -10.92
N VAL A 17 1.49 12.36 -9.79
CA VAL A 17 0.55 11.23 -9.78
C VAL A 17 -0.76 11.59 -10.46
N ARG A 18 -1.24 10.68 -11.30
CA ARG A 18 -2.58 10.68 -11.87
C ARG A 18 -3.29 9.41 -11.46
N THR A 19 -4.57 9.53 -11.12
CA THR A 19 -5.37 8.38 -10.71
C THR A 19 -6.47 8.08 -11.71
N SER A 20 -6.90 6.82 -11.76
CA SER A 20 -8.09 6.43 -12.49
C SER A 20 -8.88 5.39 -11.72
N SER A 21 -10.17 5.28 -12.05
CA SER A 21 -10.94 4.16 -11.58
C SER A 21 -10.52 2.86 -12.31
N ARG A 22 -10.62 1.74 -11.61
CA ARG A 22 -10.29 0.41 -12.10
C ARG A 22 -11.52 -0.50 -11.99
N PRO A 23 -11.74 -1.41 -12.94
CA PRO A 23 -12.85 -2.35 -12.86
C PRO A 23 -12.64 -3.31 -11.69
N GLU A 24 -13.74 -3.71 -11.03
CA GLU A 24 -13.68 -4.65 -9.89
C GLU A 24 -12.98 -5.96 -10.24
N SER A 25 -13.11 -6.43 -11.49
CA SER A 25 -12.48 -7.66 -11.97
C SER A 25 -10.95 -7.64 -11.95
N GLU A 26 -10.33 -6.46 -12.10
CA GLU A 26 -8.88 -6.30 -11.93
C GLU A 26 -8.48 -6.47 -10.45
N ILE A 27 -9.30 -5.93 -9.55
CA ILE A 27 -9.05 -5.98 -8.11
C ILE A 27 -9.28 -7.39 -7.56
N GLU A 28 -10.32 -8.07 -8.04
CA GLU A 28 -10.56 -9.50 -7.79
C GLU A 28 -9.44 -10.39 -8.33
N ALA A 29 -8.72 -9.97 -9.37
CA ALA A 29 -7.58 -10.72 -9.87
C ALA A 29 -6.38 -10.67 -8.91
N ILE A 30 -6.20 -9.57 -8.17
CA ILE A 30 -5.19 -9.46 -7.10
C ILE A 30 -5.54 -10.40 -5.95
N GLU A 31 -6.78 -10.36 -5.49
CA GLU A 31 -7.28 -11.25 -4.42
C GLU A 31 -7.09 -12.72 -4.78
N ARG A 32 -7.45 -13.11 -6.01
CA ARG A 32 -7.25 -14.48 -6.50
C ARG A 32 -5.78 -14.85 -6.66
N ARG A 33 -4.92 -13.93 -7.12
CA ARG A 33 -3.48 -14.17 -7.30
C ARG A 33 -2.81 -14.53 -5.98
N TYR A 34 -3.15 -13.81 -4.93
CA TYR A 34 -2.55 -13.96 -3.61
C TYR A 34 -3.35 -14.82 -2.64
N ASN A 35 -4.54 -15.29 -3.05
CA ASN A 35 -5.50 -16.00 -2.18
C ASN A 35 -5.78 -15.22 -0.88
N VAL A 36 -6.07 -13.92 -1.03
CA VAL A 36 -6.34 -12.98 0.07
C VAL A 36 -7.68 -12.29 -0.13
N ARG A 37 -8.14 -11.60 0.93
CA ARG A 37 -9.24 -10.64 0.84
C ARG A 37 -8.67 -9.25 1.08
N LEU A 38 -8.90 -8.31 0.16
CA LEU A 38 -8.42 -6.95 0.39
C LEU A 38 -9.24 -6.27 1.49
N PRO A 39 -8.59 -5.54 2.42
CA PRO A 39 -9.28 -4.66 3.35
C PRO A 39 -10.16 -3.67 2.58
N LEU A 40 -11.40 -3.46 3.04
CA LEU A 40 -12.43 -2.71 2.30
C LEU A 40 -11.94 -1.33 1.84
N GLU A 41 -11.29 -0.57 2.72
CA GLU A 41 -10.80 0.78 2.40
C GLU A 41 -9.68 0.78 1.36
N TYR A 42 -8.81 -0.24 1.37
CA TYR A 42 -7.75 -0.40 0.38
C TYR A 42 -8.32 -0.87 -0.96
N ARG A 43 -9.31 -1.78 -0.94
CA ARG A 43 -10.06 -2.19 -2.12
C ARG A 43 -10.72 -0.98 -2.80
N ASP A 44 -11.41 -0.14 -2.03
CA ASP A 44 -12.06 1.08 -2.54
C ASP A 44 -11.03 2.04 -3.16
N PHE A 45 -9.86 2.20 -2.54
CA PHE A 45 -8.77 2.97 -3.12
C PHE A 45 -8.35 2.43 -4.49
N LEU A 46 -8.11 1.13 -4.60
CA LEU A 46 -7.69 0.54 -5.88
C LEU A 46 -8.77 0.70 -6.97
N ILE A 47 -10.05 0.59 -6.60
CA ILE A 47 -11.18 0.76 -7.54
C ILE A 47 -11.33 2.21 -7.98
N HIS A 48 -11.16 3.19 -7.10
CA HIS A 48 -11.56 4.57 -7.37
C HIS A 48 -10.42 5.54 -7.65
N ALA A 49 -9.22 5.25 -7.15
CA ALA A 49 -8.13 6.21 -7.06
C ALA A 49 -6.73 5.58 -7.22
N ALA A 50 -6.62 4.38 -7.80
CA ALA A 50 -5.33 3.78 -8.08
C ALA A 50 -4.51 4.65 -9.05
N PRO A 51 -3.18 4.72 -8.89
CA PRO A 51 -2.29 5.31 -9.88
C PRO A 51 -2.46 4.68 -11.26
N VAL A 52 -2.27 5.50 -12.30
CA VAL A 52 -2.31 5.04 -13.70
C VAL A 52 -0.95 4.53 -14.18
N GLN A 53 0.14 4.95 -13.55
CA GLN A 53 1.50 4.58 -13.92
C GLN A 53 2.38 4.43 -12.68
N ASP A 54 3.37 3.55 -12.78
CA ASP A 54 4.35 3.32 -11.73
C ASP A 54 5.43 4.41 -11.75
N ASN A 55 6.04 4.65 -10.58
CA ASN A 55 7.14 5.58 -10.37
C ASN A 55 6.79 7.07 -10.53
N ASP A 56 5.51 7.41 -10.72
CA ASP A 56 5.05 8.76 -10.41
C ASP A 56 5.22 9.03 -8.93
N MET A 57 5.72 10.22 -8.62
CA MET A 57 5.97 10.64 -7.25
C MET A 57 4.95 11.69 -6.83
N ASP A 58 4.42 11.52 -5.63
CA ASP A 58 3.65 12.55 -4.95
C ASP A 58 4.56 13.62 -4.32
N ASN A 59 3.96 14.54 -3.58
CA ASN A 59 4.66 15.67 -2.97
C ASN A 59 5.66 15.25 -1.89
N ASP A 60 5.44 14.10 -1.26
CA ASP A 60 6.26 13.54 -0.19
C ASP A 60 7.18 12.42 -0.71
N LEU A 61 7.41 12.40 -2.04
CA LEU A 61 8.33 11.49 -2.71
C LEU A 61 7.92 10.01 -2.61
N GLY A 62 6.64 9.76 -2.34
CA GLY A 62 6.03 8.44 -2.39
C GLY A 62 5.62 8.07 -3.81
N SER A 63 5.95 6.84 -4.20
CA SER A 63 5.53 6.18 -5.42
C SER A 63 4.46 5.15 -5.09
N TRP A 64 3.20 5.54 -5.27
CA TRP A 64 2.04 4.67 -5.09
C TRP A 64 1.96 3.68 -6.23
N TRP A 65 1.66 2.42 -5.94
CA TRP A 65 1.75 1.35 -6.93
C TRP A 65 0.46 1.20 -7.73
N THR A 66 0.63 0.93 -9.02
CA THR A 66 -0.49 0.47 -9.84
C THR A 66 -0.97 -0.92 -9.38
N PRO A 67 -2.25 -1.28 -9.61
CA PRO A 67 -2.78 -2.61 -9.27
C PRO A 67 -1.94 -3.76 -9.84
N GLU A 68 -1.35 -3.56 -11.02
CA GLU A 68 -0.53 -4.55 -11.71
C GLU A 68 0.82 -4.79 -11.02
N ARG A 69 1.39 -3.76 -10.37
CA ARG A 69 2.66 -3.82 -9.64
C ARG A 69 2.53 -4.41 -8.25
N VAL A 70 1.33 -4.36 -7.64
CA VAL A 70 1.06 -4.92 -6.32
C VAL A 70 1.54 -6.37 -6.22
N LYS A 71 2.37 -6.63 -5.19
CA LYS A 71 2.95 -7.94 -4.89
C LYS A 71 3.03 -8.19 -3.40
N SER A 72 3.07 -9.45 -3.01
CA SER A 72 3.35 -9.84 -1.63
C SER A 72 4.80 -9.55 -1.23
N ILE A 73 5.05 -9.47 0.08
CA ILE A 73 6.41 -9.34 0.62
C ILE A 73 7.29 -10.51 0.15
N LEU A 74 6.75 -11.72 0.16
CA LEU A 74 7.46 -12.92 -0.29
C LEU A 74 7.80 -12.85 -1.78
N ASP A 75 6.85 -12.46 -2.63
CA ASP A 75 7.05 -12.39 -4.09
C ASP A 75 8.07 -11.34 -4.50
N GLU A 76 8.09 -10.20 -3.81
CA GLU A 76 9.02 -9.12 -4.11
C GLU A 76 10.45 -9.46 -3.65
N GLY A 77 10.61 -10.28 -2.61
CA GLY A 77 11.89 -10.89 -2.25
C GLY A 77 12.93 -9.91 -1.74
N VAL A 78 12.52 -8.84 -1.03
CA VAL A 78 13.38 -7.73 -0.60
C VAL A 78 14.54 -8.20 0.30
N HIS A 79 14.26 -8.98 1.35
CA HIS A 79 15.26 -9.67 2.16
C HIS A 79 14.66 -10.85 2.96
N SER A 80 15.48 -11.61 3.69
CA SER A 80 15.08 -12.86 4.35
C SER A 80 14.88 -12.79 5.87
N ASN A 81 15.29 -11.70 6.53
CA ASN A 81 15.39 -11.62 7.99
C ASN A 81 14.31 -10.73 8.61
N TYR A 82 13.04 -10.98 8.29
CA TYR A 82 11.92 -10.24 8.88
C TYR A 82 11.72 -10.60 10.36
N PRO A 83 11.26 -9.65 11.20
CA PRO A 83 10.71 -9.96 12.52
C PRO A 83 9.60 -11.03 12.44
N PRO A 84 9.42 -11.89 13.46
CA PRO A 84 8.48 -13.02 13.38
C PRO A 84 7.03 -12.64 13.04
N ASP A 85 6.57 -11.49 13.52
CA ASP A 85 5.23 -10.95 13.27
C ASP A 85 5.07 -10.46 11.82
N VAL A 86 6.11 -9.87 11.23
CA VAL A 86 6.13 -9.50 9.80
C VAL A 86 6.29 -10.73 8.91
N ALA A 87 7.16 -11.66 9.30
CA ALA A 87 7.41 -12.90 8.56
C ALA A 87 6.14 -13.75 8.41
N ALA A 88 5.29 -13.76 9.44
CA ALA A 88 4.00 -14.46 9.42
C ALA A 88 3.03 -13.91 8.36
N GLU A 89 3.20 -12.66 7.95
CA GLU A 89 2.34 -11.98 6.97
C GLU A 89 2.96 -11.98 5.56
N ALA A 90 4.17 -12.52 5.38
CA ALA A 90 4.96 -12.29 4.16
C ALA A 90 4.26 -12.75 2.86
N GLU A 91 3.45 -13.80 2.91
CA GLU A 91 2.70 -14.32 1.76
C GLU A 91 1.45 -13.48 1.42
N THR A 92 0.88 -12.78 2.41
CA THR A 92 -0.45 -12.17 2.29
C THR A 92 -0.47 -10.66 2.51
N ALA A 93 0.62 -10.08 3.00
CA ALA A 93 0.82 -8.64 3.05
C ALA A 93 1.32 -8.14 1.70
N LEU A 94 0.60 -7.17 1.13
CA LEU A 94 0.83 -6.67 -0.22
C LEU A 94 1.43 -5.27 -0.18
N PHE A 95 2.54 -5.06 -0.88
CA PHE A 95 3.11 -3.73 -1.08
C PHE A 95 2.18 -2.85 -1.93
N PHE A 96 2.10 -1.58 -1.58
CA PHE A 96 1.24 -0.62 -2.27
C PHE A 96 1.87 0.78 -2.44
N LEU A 97 3.02 1.02 -1.82
CA LEU A 97 3.71 2.30 -1.82
C LEU A 97 5.18 2.10 -1.46
N ASP A 98 6.09 2.75 -2.19
CA ASP A 98 7.49 2.90 -1.82
C ASP A 98 7.90 4.38 -1.76
N HIS A 99 8.96 4.69 -1.02
CA HIS A 99 9.48 6.04 -0.91
C HIS A 99 10.87 6.15 -1.54
N LEU A 100 11.09 7.19 -2.35
CA LEU A 100 12.37 7.48 -3.01
C LEU A 100 12.97 6.28 -3.78
N GLY A 101 12.15 5.55 -4.54
CA GLY A 101 12.62 4.41 -5.32
C GLY A 101 13.19 3.31 -4.42
N TRP A 102 12.34 2.80 -3.52
CA TRP A 102 12.66 1.70 -2.59
C TRP A 102 13.66 2.00 -1.47
N CYS A 103 13.81 3.25 -1.01
CA CYS A 103 14.53 3.50 0.24
C CYS A 103 13.86 2.79 1.44
N TRP A 104 12.53 2.73 1.39
CA TRP A 104 11.67 1.86 2.19
C TRP A 104 10.32 1.71 1.47
N ALA A 105 9.48 0.79 1.94
CA ALA A 105 8.15 0.57 1.39
C ALA A 105 7.12 0.25 2.47
N TRP A 106 5.85 0.34 2.13
CA TRP A 106 4.74 -0.06 2.99
C TRP A 106 3.93 -1.18 2.35
N ALA A 107 3.55 -2.14 3.18
CA ALA A 107 2.71 -3.27 2.82
C ALA A 107 1.47 -3.34 3.72
N ILE A 108 0.34 -3.78 3.19
CA ILE A 108 -0.90 -3.95 3.94
C ILE A 108 -1.25 -5.42 4.08
N CYS A 109 -1.56 -5.86 5.31
CA CYS A 109 -1.97 -7.23 5.60
C CYS A 109 -3.35 -7.55 5.01
N CYS A 110 -3.42 -8.53 4.09
CA CYS A 110 -4.66 -8.96 3.45
C CYS A 110 -5.08 -10.39 3.82
N GLY A 111 -4.31 -11.09 4.66
CA GLY A 111 -4.72 -12.39 5.21
C GLY A 111 -5.92 -12.26 6.15
N ASP A 112 -6.65 -13.36 6.37
CA ASP A 112 -7.81 -13.44 7.29
C ASP A 112 -7.40 -13.50 8.79
N GLY A 113 -6.19 -13.04 9.10
CA GLY A 113 -5.60 -13.09 10.44
C GLY A 113 -5.92 -11.88 11.32
N PRO A 114 -5.40 -11.86 12.56
CA PRO A 114 -5.61 -10.74 13.49
C PRO A 114 -5.00 -9.42 13.01
N ASN A 115 -4.09 -9.45 12.03
CA ASN A 115 -3.46 -8.27 11.46
C ASN A 115 -4.18 -7.73 10.20
N HIS A 116 -5.32 -8.31 9.80
CA HIS A 116 -6.04 -7.88 8.61
C HIS A 116 -6.28 -6.36 8.58
N GLY A 117 -5.82 -5.70 7.52
CA GLY A 117 -5.93 -4.24 7.33
C GLY A 117 -4.80 -3.41 7.93
N ARG A 118 -3.95 -3.98 8.79
CA ARG A 118 -2.81 -3.26 9.37
C ARG A 118 -1.71 -3.05 8.34
N VAL A 119 -0.94 -2.00 8.52
CA VAL A 119 0.14 -1.60 7.60
C VAL A 119 1.50 -1.82 8.23
N ILE A 120 2.38 -2.46 7.48
CA ILE A 120 3.77 -2.75 7.80
C ILE A 120 4.65 -1.75 7.04
N LEU A 121 5.62 -1.16 7.74
CA LEU A 121 6.76 -0.50 7.12
C LEU A 121 7.88 -1.54 6.93
N ILE A 122 8.44 -1.60 5.74
CA ILE A 122 9.57 -2.47 5.38
C ILE A 122 10.80 -1.59 5.13
N ASN A 123 11.78 -1.70 6.03
CA ASN A 123 13.07 -0.99 6.00
C ASN A 123 14.10 -1.69 6.90
N SER A 124 15.09 -0.96 7.43
CA SER A 124 16.04 -1.54 8.40
C SER A 124 15.43 -1.97 9.76
N LYS A 125 14.17 -1.59 10.03
CA LYS A 125 13.42 -1.79 11.27
C LYS A 125 11.94 -2.09 10.95
N ASP A 126 11.72 -3.22 10.28
CA ASP A 126 10.37 -3.64 9.90
C ASP A 126 9.43 -3.68 11.10
N ARG A 127 8.23 -3.12 10.93
CA ARG A 127 7.23 -3.04 12.00
C ARG A 127 5.86 -2.62 11.48
N PHE A 128 4.83 -2.90 12.26
CA PHE A 128 3.51 -2.30 12.05
C PHE A 128 3.55 -0.80 12.37
N VAL A 129 2.96 0.01 11.48
CA VAL A 129 2.93 1.47 11.61
C VAL A 129 1.52 2.06 11.64
N ALA A 130 0.49 1.32 11.20
CA ALA A 130 -0.90 1.74 11.30
C ALA A 130 -1.82 0.52 11.45
N ASP A 131 -2.97 0.69 12.11
CA ASP A 131 -3.93 -0.38 12.37
C ASP A 131 -5.02 -0.51 11.29
N SER A 132 -5.09 0.45 10.36
CA SER A 132 -5.93 0.35 9.15
C SER A 132 -5.37 1.16 7.97
N PHE A 133 -5.90 0.91 6.77
CA PHE A 133 -5.60 1.74 5.60
C PHE A 133 -6.06 3.19 5.80
N GLY A 134 -7.25 3.42 6.38
CA GLY A 134 -7.75 4.75 6.69
C GLY A 134 -6.87 5.51 7.67
N GLU A 135 -6.37 4.86 8.72
CA GLU A 135 -5.41 5.47 9.65
C GLU A 135 -4.09 5.81 8.95
N PHE A 136 -3.58 4.87 8.15
CA PHE A 136 -2.38 5.09 7.34
C PHE A 136 -2.52 6.31 6.43
N VAL A 137 -3.60 6.39 5.64
CA VAL A 137 -3.86 7.50 4.71
C VAL A 137 -3.95 8.83 5.46
N ASN A 138 -4.68 8.86 6.58
CA ASN A 138 -4.79 10.08 7.37
C ASN A 138 -3.43 10.55 7.87
N ARG A 139 -2.57 9.63 8.34
CA ARG A 139 -1.22 9.97 8.79
C ARG A 139 -0.30 10.34 7.63
N TYR A 140 -0.38 9.64 6.51
CA TYR A 140 0.43 9.93 5.32
C TYR A 140 0.20 11.36 4.83
N ILE A 141 -1.06 11.78 4.71
CA ILE A 141 -1.41 13.12 4.21
C ILE A 141 -0.99 14.23 5.18
N ASN A 142 -1.04 14.00 6.50
CA ASN A 142 -0.87 15.06 7.50
C ASN A 142 0.52 15.07 8.17
N ASP A 143 1.17 13.91 8.26
CA ASP A 143 2.46 13.68 8.94
C ASP A 143 3.07 12.33 8.51
N TRP A 144 3.47 12.22 7.24
CA TRP A 144 4.05 10.98 6.71
C TRP A 144 5.32 10.56 7.47
N ALA A 145 6.06 11.51 8.04
CA ALA A 145 7.27 11.24 8.80
C ALA A 145 6.98 10.36 10.04
N SER A 146 5.76 10.40 10.57
CA SER A 146 5.32 9.50 11.64
C SER A 146 5.22 8.02 11.23
N LEU A 147 5.27 7.71 9.93
CA LEU A 147 5.13 6.37 9.36
C LEU A 147 6.46 5.70 8.98
N ASN A 148 7.62 6.35 9.23
CA ASN A 148 8.98 5.84 8.95
C ASN A 148 9.77 5.52 10.22
#